data_AF-A0A7S3YYR1-F1
#
_entry.id   AF-A0A7S3YYR1-F1
#
_cell.length_a   1.000
_cell.length_b   1.000
_cell.length_c   1.000
_cell.angle_alpha   90.00
_cell.angle_beta   90.00
_cell.angle_gamma   90.00
#
_symmetry.space_group_name_H-M   'P 1'
#
loop_
_entity.id
_entity.type
_entity.pdbx_description
1 polymer ?
#
loop_
_entity_poly.entity_id
_entity_poly.type
_entity_poly.pdbx_seq_one_letter_code
_entity_poly.pdbx_strand_id
1 'polypeptide(L)'
;GFAGIYFEKVLKQTKQSIWIRNIQLGLFGGIASIVTMLVKDGDTLRERGFFHGYTMLVVFVVCLQASTGLIVAMVVKYTDNIVKAFAGALAIIGASLTSVVLFNLDADSSFVFGAMLVVTASYIYGTRGPKKHSK
;
A
#
# COMPACT_ATOMS: atom_id res chain seq x y z
N GLY A 1 0.66 -1.14 10.88
CA GLY A 1 -0.11 -0.95 12.12
C GLY A 1 0.01 0.47 12.65
N PHE A 2 1.06 0.77 13.41
CA PHE A 2 1.20 2.05 14.15
C PHE A 2 1.37 3.30 13.26
N ALA A 3 2.24 3.25 12.24
CA ALA A 3 2.50 4.39 11.36
C ALA A 3 1.23 4.86 10.60
N GLY A 4 0.36 3.92 10.23
CA GLY A 4 -0.91 4.23 9.58
C GLY A 4 -1.88 4.97 10.50
N ILE A 5 -2.01 4.51 11.75
CA ILE A 5 -2.90 5.11 12.76
C ILE A 5 -2.40 6.52 13.14
N TYR A 6 -1.08 6.71 13.27
CA TYR A 6 -0.50 8.03 13.54
C TYR A 6 -0.71 9.00 12.37
N PHE A 7 -0.49 8.53 11.13
CA PHE A 7 -0.76 9.31 9.93
C PHE A 7 -2.24 9.73 9.83
N GLU A 8 -3.17 8.80 10.10
CA GLU A 8 -4.61 9.07 10.13
C GLU A 8 -4.99 10.10 11.20
N LYS A 9 -4.45 9.97 12.42
CA LYS A 9 -4.71 10.92 13.51
C LYS A 9 -4.20 12.32 13.16
N VAL A 10 -2.99 12.40 12.62
CA VAL A 10 -2.40 13.66 12.14
C VAL A 10 -3.25 14.23 10.99
N LEU A 11 -3.78 13.41 10.08
CA LEU A 11 -4.65 13.86 8.97
C LEU A 11 -6.01 14.39 9.42
N LYS A 12 -6.67 13.71 10.36
CA LYS A 12 -8.03 14.04 10.78
C LYS A 12 -8.08 15.23 11.76
N GLN A 13 -6.98 15.60 12.42
CA GLN A 13 -6.95 16.70 13.42
C GLN A 13 -6.57 18.10 12.89
N THR A 14 -6.22 18.30 11.61
CA THR A 14 -5.80 19.62 11.11
C THR A 14 -6.51 19.97 9.79
N LYS A 15 -6.98 21.23 9.65
CA LYS A 15 -7.70 21.75 8.46
C LYS A 15 -6.87 21.88 7.17
N GLN A 16 -5.71 21.23 7.09
CA GLN A 16 -4.73 21.44 6.02
C GLN A 16 -5.00 20.50 4.83
N SER A 17 -4.78 20.98 3.60
CA SER A 17 -5.02 20.22 2.37
C SER A 17 -4.18 18.92 2.33
N ILE A 18 -4.83 17.84 1.92
CA ILE A 18 -4.27 16.48 1.92
C ILE A 18 -3.18 16.33 0.87
N TRP A 19 -3.27 17.10 -0.21
CA TRP A 19 -2.24 17.20 -1.23
C TRP A 19 -0.93 17.73 -0.65
N ILE A 20 -1.00 18.75 0.22
CA ILE A 20 0.17 19.33 0.87
C ILE A 20 0.83 18.31 1.81
N ARG A 21 0.03 17.53 2.54
CA ARG A 21 0.53 16.46 3.41
C ARG A 21 1.17 15.32 2.62
N ASN A 22 0.58 14.95 1.49
CA ASN A 22 1.15 13.93 0.61
C ASN A 22 2.49 14.40 0.01
N ILE A 23 2.60 15.68 -0.33
CA ILE A 23 3.87 16.28 -0.78
C ILE A 23 4.89 16.28 0.37
N GLN A 24 4.51 16.71 1.57
CA GLN A 24 5.41 16.69 2.73
C GLN A 24 5.91 15.29 3.06
N LEU A 25 5.03 14.29 3.11
CA LEU A 25 5.43 12.89 3.30
C LEU A 25 6.29 12.38 2.14
N GLY A 26 5.95 12.74 0.91
CA GLY A 26 6.73 12.39 -0.28
C GLY A 26 8.14 12.95 -0.21
N LEU A 27 8.32 14.18 0.27
CA LEU A 27 9.64 14.80 0.45
C LEU A 27 10.46 14.08 1.52
N PHE A 28 9.90 13.83 2.70
CA PHE A 28 10.60 13.09 3.76
C PHE A 28 10.93 11.66 3.33
N GLY A 29 9.97 10.98 2.68
CA GLY A 29 10.16 9.66 2.11
C GLY A 29 11.22 9.64 1.02
N GLY A 30 11.27 10.66 0.16
CA GLY A 30 12.28 10.84 -0.88
C GLY A 30 13.67 11.01 -0.29
N ILE A 31 13.84 11.87 0.71
CA ILE A 31 15.14 12.06 1.40
C ILE A 31 15.58 10.75 2.06
N ALA A 32 14.68 10.08 2.79
CA ALA A 32 14.98 8.80 3.41
C ALA A 32 15.35 7.71 2.38
N SER A 33 14.69 7.72 1.21
CA SER A 33 14.99 6.79 0.11
C SER A 33 16.36 7.06 -0.49
N ILE A 34 16.75 8.33 -0.71
CA ILE A 34 18.08 8.71 -1.19
C ILE A 34 19.16 8.29 -0.20
N VAL A 35 18.96 8.55 1.11
CA VAL A 35 19.92 8.12 2.14
C VAL A 35 20.06 6.60 2.16
N THR A 36 18.94 5.87 2.11
CA THR A 36 18.95 4.40 2.08
C THR A 36 19.70 3.87 0.86
N MET A 37 19.49 4.49 -0.30
CA MET A 37 20.15 4.14 -1.55
C MET A 37 21.67 4.39 -1.48
N LEU A 38 22.10 5.52 -0.92
CA LEU A 38 23.53 5.81 -0.75
C LEU A 38 24.21 4.85 0.23
N VAL A 39 23.50 4.43 1.28
CA VAL A 39 24.05 3.52 2.30
C VAL A 39 24.14 2.08 1.76
N LYS A 40 23.14 1.61 1.00
CA LYS A 40 23.09 0.22 0.53
C LYS A 40 23.82 -0.01 -0.79
N ASP A 41 23.67 0.92 -1.72
CA ASP A 41 24.09 0.74 -3.12
C ASP A 41 25.09 1.83 -3.56
N GLY A 42 25.72 2.55 -2.63
CA GLY A 42 26.61 3.67 -2.90
C GLY A 42 27.80 3.34 -3.82
N ASP A 43 28.39 2.16 -3.66
CA ASP A 43 29.51 1.70 -4.49
C ASP A 43 29.05 1.37 -5.92
N THR A 44 27.95 0.62 -6.05
CA THR A 44 27.32 0.32 -7.34
C THR A 44 26.88 1.58 -8.08
N LEU A 45 26.42 2.60 -7.33
CA LEU A 45 25.97 3.87 -7.88
C LEU A 45 27.12 4.71 -8.45
N ARG A 46 28.29 4.67 -7.79
CA ARG A 46 29.51 5.34 -8.25
C ARG A 46 30.08 4.71 -9.51
N GLU A 47 30.01 3.38 -9.62
CA GLU A 47 30.58 2.66 -10.77
C GLU A 47 29.66 2.68 -12.00
N ARG A 48 28.34 2.55 -11.81
CA ARG A 48 27.40 2.33 -12.92
C ARG A 48 26.43 3.48 -13.19
N GLY A 49 26.28 4.41 -12.24
CA GLY A 49 25.36 5.55 -12.32
C GLY A 49 23.92 5.20 -11.94
N PHE A 50 23.12 6.23 -11.61
CA PHE A 50 21.76 6.11 -11.06
C PHE A 50 20.74 5.43 -11.98
N PHE A 51 20.85 5.69 -13.29
CA PHE A 51 19.89 5.17 -14.28
C PHE A 51 20.32 3.85 -14.91
N HIS A 52 21.31 3.16 -14.34
CA HIS A 52 21.77 1.89 -14.86
C HIS A 52 20.69 0.81 -14.72
N GLY A 53 20.34 0.14 -15.82
CA GLY A 53 19.31 -0.90 -15.83
C GLY A 53 17.85 -0.39 -15.90
N TYR A 54 17.63 0.91 -16.06
CA TYR A 54 16.28 1.46 -16.28
C TYR A 54 15.74 1.05 -17.65
N THR A 55 14.90 0.02 -17.65
CA THR A 55 14.15 -0.44 -18.83
C THR A 55 12.77 0.23 -18.85
N MET A 56 12.08 0.25 -19.99
CA MET A 56 10.69 0.73 -20.10
C MET A 56 9.75 0.09 -19.05
N LEU A 57 9.96 -1.20 -18.72
CA LEU A 57 9.24 -1.89 -17.66
C LEU A 57 9.48 -1.27 -16.27
N VAL A 58 10.71 -0.84 -15.96
CA VAL A 58 11.04 -0.18 -14.69
C VAL A 58 10.29 1.14 -14.59
N VAL A 59 10.29 1.94 -15.66
CA VAL A 59 9.53 3.21 -15.70
C VAL A 59 8.03 2.95 -15.51
N PHE A 60 7.50 1.93 -16.18
CA PHE A 60 6.09 1.54 -16.02
C PHE A 60 5.75 1.13 -14.57
N VAL A 61 6.58 0.30 -13.94
CA VAL A 61 6.40 -0.10 -12.53
C VAL A 61 6.50 1.12 -11.59
N VAL A 62 7.41 2.05 -11.83
CA VAL A 62 7.53 3.29 -11.06
C VAL A 62 6.26 4.14 -11.18
N CYS A 63 5.70 4.29 -12.39
CA CYS A 63 4.44 4.99 -12.60
C CYS A 63 3.29 4.30 -11.85
N LEU A 64 3.16 2.97 -11.96
CA LEU A 64 2.14 2.19 -11.25
C LEU A 64 2.26 2.34 -9.73
N GLN A 65 3.49 2.29 -9.21
CA GLN A 65 3.75 2.43 -7.77
C GLN A 65 3.39 3.84 -7.28
N ALA A 66 3.71 4.88 -8.06
CA ALA A 66 3.34 6.25 -7.76
C ALA A 66 1.81 6.43 -7.74
N SER A 67 1.10 5.90 -8.74
CA SER A 67 -0.37 5.91 -8.79
C SER A 67 -0.98 5.17 -7.59
N THR A 68 -0.44 4.01 -7.23
CA THR A 68 -0.90 3.24 -6.05
C THR A 68 -0.73 4.05 -4.77
N GLY A 69 0.40 4.75 -4.61
CA GLY A 69 0.63 5.64 -3.45
C GLY A 69 -0.41 6.77 -3.35
N LEU A 70 -0.76 7.40 -4.47
CA LEU A 70 -1.78 8.45 -4.53
C LEU A 70 -3.18 7.91 -4.21
N ILE A 71 -3.56 6.76 -4.79
CA ILE A 71 -4.84 6.09 -4.53
C ILE A 71 -4.95 5.74 -3.04
N VAL A 72 -3.88 5.18 -2.46
CA VAL A 72 -3.84 4.84 -1.04
C VAL A 72 -4.00 6.08 -0.14
N ALA A 73 -3.39 7.21 -0.50
CA ALA A 73 -3.56 8.46 0.23
C ALA A 73 -5.02 8.95 0.20
N MET A 74 -5.70 8.81 -0.94
CA MET A 74 -7.14 9.10 -1.05
C MET A 74 -7.98 8.11 -0.23
N VAL A 75 -7.68 6.81 -0.28
CA VAL A 75 -8.42 5.79 0.48
C VAL A 75 -8.33 6.07 1.99
N VAL A 76 -7.17 6.44 2.52
CA VAL A 76 -7.02 6.79 3.96
C VAL A 76 -7.80 8.06 4.35
N LYS A 77 -8.08 8.95 3.39
CA LYS A 77 -8.95 10.11 3.63
C LYS A 77 -10.42 9.71 3.76
N TYR A 78 -10.88 8.85 2.86
CA TYR A 78 -12.30 8.53 2.72
C TYR A 78 -12.74 7.28 3.48
N THR A 79 -11.80 6.48 3.96
CA THR A 79 -12.04 5.22 4.66
C THR A 79 -11.17 5.13 5.92
N ASP A 80 -11.61 4.35 6.89
CA ASP A 80 -10.81 4.08 8.09
C ASP A 80 -9.68 3.10 7.77
N ASN A 81 -8.58 3.20 8.52
CA ASN A 81 -7.41 2.33 8.32
C ASN A 81 -7.72 0.82 8.43
N ILE A 82 -8.81 0.44 9.12
CA ILE A 82 -9.28 -0.94 9.22
C ILE A 82 -9.81 -1.45 7.87
N VAL A 83 -10.64 -0.65 7.18
CA VAL A 83 -11.18 -1.00 5.85
C VAL A 83 -10.06 -1.15 4.83
N LYS A 84 -9.05 -0.26 4.90
CA LYS A 84 -7.84 -0.37 4.06
C LYS A 84 -7.08 -1.67 4.30
N ALA A 85 -6.94 -2.11 5.56
CA ALA A 85 -6.27 -3.36 5.89
C ALA A 85 -7.01 -4.58 5.32
N PHE A 86 -8.34 -4.60 5.42
CA PHE A 86 -9.17 -5.65 4.80
C PHE A 86 -9.09 -5.63 3.27
N ALA A 87 -9.15 -4.45 2.65
CA ALA A 87 -9.02 -4.32 1.20
C ALA A 87 -7.67 -4.86 0.70
N GLY A 88 -6.58 -4.58 1.41
CA GLY A 88 -5.27 -5.14 1.10
C GLY A 88 -5.22 -6.67 1.20
N ALA A 89 -5.80 -7.24 2.27
CA ALA A 89 -5.83 -8.69 2.45
C ALA A 89 -6.65 -9.40 1.37
N LEU A 90 -7.81 -8.85 1.00
CA LEU A 90 -8.62 -9.37 -0.11
C LEU A 90 -7.91 -9.24 -1.47
N ALA A 91 -7.16 -8.16 -1.70
CA ALA A 91 -6.36 -7.99 -2.90
C ALA A 91 -5.26 -9.06 -3.03
N ILE A 92 -4.59 -9.42 -1.92
CA ILE A 92 -3.58 -10.50 -1.90
C ILE A 92 -4.22 -11.84 -2.25
N ILE A 93 -5.40 -12.15 -1.70
CA ILE A 93 -6.14 -13.38 -2.00
C ILE A 93 -6.51 -13.42 -3.50
N GLY A 94 -7.06 -12.34 -4.04
CA GLY A 94 -7.40 -12.24 -5.46
C GLY A 94 -6.19 -12.36 -6.38
N ALA A 95 -5.06 -11.74 -6.03
CA ALA A 95 -3.80 -11.88 -6.77
C ALA A 95 -3.31 -13.33 -6.76
N SER A 96 -3.40 -14.00 -5.61
CA SER A 96 -3.01 -15.41 -5.48
C SER A 96 -3.91 -16.32 -6.31
N LEU A 97 -5.24 -16.10 -6.30
CA LEU A 97 -6.19 -16.84 -7.16
C LEU A 97 -5.89 -16.64 -8.65
N THR A 98 -5.60 -15.40 -9.06
CA THR A 98 -5.19 -15.10 -10.43
C THR A 98 -3.89 -15.82 -10.78
N SER A 99 -2.97 -15.93 -9.84
CA SER A 99 -1.69 -16.62 -10.01
C SER A 99 -1.86 -18.13 -10.15
N VAL A 100 -2.78 -18.75 -9.39
CA VAL A 100 -3.14 -20.17 -9.54
C VAL A 100 -3.69 -20.43 -10.95
N VAL A 101 -4.58 -19.57 -11.45
CA VAL A 101 -5.20 -19.73 -12.78
C VAL A 101 -4.22 -19.48 -13.92
N LEU A 102 -3.37 -18.44 -13.83
CA LEU A 102 -2.44 -18.07 -14.91
C LEU A 102 -1.16 -18.89 -14.93
N PHE A 103 -0.64 -19.31 -13.77
CA PHE A 103 0.66 -19.95 -13.65
C PHE A 103 0.59 -21.41 -13.16
N ASN A 104 -0.62 -21.99 -13.00
CA ASN A 104 -0.84 -23.33 -12.43
C ASN A 104 -0.07 -23.55 -11.11
N LEU A 105 -0.02 -22.52 -10.27
CA LEU A 105 0.57 -22.62 -8.94
C LEU A 105 -0.31 -23.50 -8.04
N ASP A 106 0.29 -24.48 -7.37
CA ASP A 106 -0.41 -25.28 -6.38
C ASP A 106 -0.77 -24.43 -5.15
N ALA A 107 -2.06 -24.29 -4.88
CA ALA A 107 -2.55 -23.57 -3.71
C ALA A 107 -2.37 -24.44 -2.46
N ASP A 108 -1.53 -23.99 -1.52
CA ASP A 108 -1.34 -24.69 -0.26
C ASP A 108 -2.63 -24.74 0.57
N SER A 109 -2.85 -25.83 1.30
CA SER A 109 -4.05 -26.00 2.13
C SER A 109 -4.14 -24.95 3.24
N SER A 110 -3.00 -24.48 3.77
CA SER A 110 -2.94 -23.42 4.77
C SER A 110 -3.36 -22.07 4.18
N PHE A 111 -3.04 -21.82 2.89
CA PHE A 111 -3.44 -20.61 2.18
C PHE A 111 -4.97 -20.56 2.00
N VAL A 112 -5.59 -21.68 1.60
CA VAL A 112 -7.05 -21.77 1.44
C VAL A 112 -7.77 -21.53 2.77
N PHE A 113 -7.27 -22.12 3.86
CA PHE A 113 -7.84 -21.89 5.20
C PHE A 113 -7.72 -20.41 5.62
N GLY A 114 -6.54 -19.81 5.43
CA GLY A 114 -6.32 -18.39 5.71
C GLY A 114 -7.22 -17.48 4.87
N ALA A 115 -7.39 -17.78 3.58
CA ALA A 115 -8.26 -17.02 2.68
C ALA A 115 -9.72 -17.05 3.13
N MET A 116 -10.24 -18.22 3.51
CA MET A 116 -11.61 -18.36 4.04
C MET A 116 -11.84 -17.55 5.31
N LEU A 117 -10.86 -17.52 6.22
CA LEU A 117 -10.93 -16.74 7.46
C LEU A 117 -11.00 -15.23 7.15
N VAL A 118 -10.12 -14.73 6.28
CA VAL A 118 -10.09 -13.31 5.89
C VAL A 118 -11.38 -12.89 5.18
N VAL A 119 -11.92 -13.71 4.29
CA VAL A 119 -13.19 -13.43 3.61
C VAL A 119 -14.35 -13.38 4.62
N THR A 120 -14.40 -14.34 5.55
CA THR A 120 -15.44 -14.37 6.59
C THR A 120 -15.34 -13.15 7.51
N ALA A 121 -14.13 -12.79 7.96
CA ALA A 121 -13.90 -11.62 8.80
C ALA A 121 -14.28 -10.32 8.08
N SER A 122 -13.93 -10.20 6.79
CA SER A 122 -14.27 -9.04 5.96
C SER A 122 -15.79 -8.92 5.77
N TYR A 123 -16.48 -10.04 5.56
CA TYR A 123 -17.94 -10.09 5.42
C TYR A 123 -18.66 -9.68 6.72
N ILE A 124 -18.21 -10.21 7.87
CA ILE A 124 -18.76 -9.84 9.18
C ILE A 124 -18.51 -8.36 9.47
N TYR A 125 -17.32 -7.84 9.16
CA TYR A 125 -17.00 -6.42 9.35
C TYR A 125 -17.84 -5.52 8.44
N GLY A 126 -18.04 -5.90 7.18
CA GLY A 126 -18.88 -5.14 6.23
C GLY A 126 -20.36 -5.11 6.63
N THR A 127 -20.87 -6.20 7.22
CA THR A 127 -22.28 -6.29 7.67
C THR A 127 -22.52 -5.69 9.06
N ARG A 128 -21.49 -5.57 9.90
CA ARG A 128 -21.56 -4.99 11.26
C ARG A 128 -20.87 -3.62 11.41
N GLY A 129 -20.41 -3.03 10.31
CA GLY A 129 -19.75 -1.71 10.30
C GLY A 129 -20.61 -0.63 10.97
N PRO A 130 -19.99 0.39 11.58
CA PRO A 130 -20.67 1.30 12.51
C PRO A 130 -21.88 1.96 11.86
N LYS A 131 -23.06 1.82 12.48
CA LYS A 131 -24.24 2.63 12.17
C LYS A 131 -23.84 4.09 12.28
N LYS A 132 -23.73 4.77 11.14
CA LYS A 132 -23.45 6.21 11.03
C LYS A 132 -24.45 6.94 11.93
N HIS A 133 -24.03 7.41 13.10
CA HIS A 133 -24.84 8.33 13.89
C HIS A 133 -24.85 9.65 13.11
N SER A 134 -25.97 9.89 12.44
CA SER A 134 -26.34 11.19 11.90
C SER A 134 -26.40 12.18 13.05
N LYS A 135 -25.44 13.11 13.10
CA LYS A 135 -25.62 14.45 13.65
C LYS A 135 -24.86 15.43 12.76
#